data_AF-A0A7T3E895-F1
#
_entry.id   AF-A0A7T3E895-F1
#
_cell.length_a   1.000
_cell.length_b   1.000
_cell.length_c   1.000
_cell.angle_alpha   90.00
_cell.angle_beta   90.00
_cell.angle_gamma   90.00
#
_symmetry.space_group_name_H-M   'P 1'
#
loop_
_entity.id
_entity.type
_entity.pdbx_description
1 polymer ?
#
loop_
_entity_poly.entity_id
_entity_poly.type
_entity_poly.pdbx_seq_one_letter_code
_entity_poly.pdbx_strand_id
1 'polypeptide(L)'
;MEGSRLLRSLSGAWQLDREIRGAGAQFLGKAVFEPQPDGTSNYRECGTLLLRDGRELSSHRSYTYRPSERGFTVAFADGPTLGNIFVRLLFDAVDDQQLVADDVHRCGADTYEVRYILGRPGAFETIIDVVGPAKAYRLISSYVR
;
A
#
# COMPACT_ATOMS: atom_id res chain seq x y z
N MET A 1 6.21 17.94 6.07
CA MET A 1 5.98 17.19 7.33
C MET A 1 7.02 16.09 7.42
N GLU A 2 7.61 15.83 8.59
CA GLU A 2 8.65 14.82 8.74
C GLU A 2 8.09 13.41 8.49
N GLY A 3 8.82 12.56 7.76
CA GLY A 3 8.37 11.22 7.40
C GLY A 3 8.12 10.30 8.59
N SER A 4 8.87 10.45 9.69
CA SER A 4 8.64 9.71 10.94
C SER A 4 7.25 10.01 11.54
N ARG A 5 6.80 11.26 11.46
CA ARG A 5 5.46 11.68 11.92
C ARG A 5 4.36 11.17 10.98
N LEU A 6 4.61 11.18 9.66
CA LEU A 6 3.68 10.61 8.69
C LEU A 6 3.49 9.12 8.94
N LEU A 7 4.57 8.35 9.07
CA LEU A 7 4.48 6.92 9.32
C LEU A 7 3.77 6.61 10.64
N ARG A 8 4.09 7.32 11.73
CA ARG A 8 3.38 7.17 13.01
C ARG A 8 1.88 7.43 12.89
N SER A 9 1.44 8.32 12.00
CA SER A 9 0.00 8.59 11.79
C SER A 9 -0.78 7.43 11.15
N LEU A 10 -0.07 6.46 10.56
CA LEU A 10 -0.64 5.24 10.00
C LEU A 10 -0.77 4.10 11.02
N SER A 11 -0.18 4.23 12.20
CA SER A 11 -0.13 3.16 13.21
C SER A 11 -1.52 2.66 13.61
N GLY A 12 -1.63 1.34 13.83
CA GLY A 12 -2.86 0.69 14.24
C GLY A 12 -3.54 -0.10 13.12
N ALA A 13 -4.78 -0.50 13.38
CA ALA A 13 -5.57 -1.33 12.48
C ALA A 13 -6.48 -0.50 11.56
N TRP A 14 -6.66 -0.98 10.35
CA TRP A 14 -7.45 -0.38 9.29
C TRP A 14 -8.36 -1.44 8.67
N GLN A 15 -9.60 -1.07 8.34
CA GLN A 15 -10.38 -1.82 7.37
C GLN A 15 -9.82 -1.55 5.98
N LEU A 16 -9.67 -2.59 5.18
CA LEU A 16 -9.12 -2.52 3.83
C LEU A 16 -10.13 -3.08 2.84
N ASP A 17 -10.58 -2.23 1.93
CA ASP A 17 -11.32 -2.61 0.73
C ASP A 17 -10.46 -2.30 -0.48
N ARG A 18 -10.25 -3.29 -1.35
CA ARG A 18 -9.44 -3.16 -2.56
C ARG A 18 -10.20 -3.65 -3.78
N GLU A 19 -10.42 -2.75 -4.72
CA GLU A 19 -10.92 -3.08 -6.05
C GLU A 19 -9.76 -3.46 -6.98
N ILE A 20 -9.92 -4.53 -7.76
CA ILE A 20 -8.95 -5.00 -8.77
C ILE A 20 -9.59 -4.91 -10.15
N ARG A 21 -9.52 -3.73 -10.74
CA ARG A 21 -10.07 -3.43 -12.07
C ARG A 21 -9.27 -4.13 -13.16
N GLY A 22 -9.96 -4.64 -14.18
CA GLY A 22 -9.39 -5.48 -15.23
C GLY A 22 -9.51 -6.98 -14.91
N ALA A 23 -9.31 -7.38 -13.66
CA ALA A 23 -9.58 -8.75 -13.20
C ALA A 23 -11.05 -8.96 -12.77
N GLY A 24 -11.75 -7.88 -12.38
CA GLY A 24 -13.11 -7.96 -11.86
C GLY A 24 -13.16 -8.66 -10.49
N ALA A 25 -12.16 -8.41 -9.66
CA ALA A 25 -12.01 -9.01 -8.34
C ALA A 25 -12.00 -7.93 -7.24
N GLN A 26 -12.32 -8.34 -6.02
CA GLN A 26 -12.32 -7.48 -4.84
C GLN A 26 -11.61 -8.18 -3.69
N PHE A 27 -10.84 -7.43 -2.91
CA PHE A 27 -10.27 -7.92 -1.66
C PHE A 27 -10.86 -7.14 -0.49
N LEU A 28 -11.37 -7.86 0.50
CA LEU A 28 -11.89 -7.30 1.75
C LEU A 28 -11.09 -7.87 2.91
N GLY A 29 -10.57 -7.00 3.76
CA GLY A 29 -9.72 -7.44 4.86
C GLY A 29 -9.38 -6.36 5.85
N LYS A 30 -8.30 -6.61 6.60
CA LYS A 30 -7.73 -5.67 7.55
C LYS A 30 -6.25 -5.52 7.29
N ALA A 31 -5.74 -4.33 7.56
CA ALA A 31 -4.32 -4.02 7.56
C ALA A 31 -3.90 -3.48 8.93
N VAL A 32 -2.69 -3.82 9.38
CA VAL A 32 -2.13 -3.32 10.63
C VAL A 32 -0.76 -2.75 10.36
N PHE A 33 -0.53 -1.51 10.80
CA PHE A 33 0.78 -0.89 10.88
C PHE A 33 1.25 -0.95 12.34
N GLU A 34 2.24 -1.79 12.62
CA GLU A 34 2.80 -1.99 13.95
C GLU A 34 4.15 -1.25 14.07
N PRO A 35 4.23 -0.15 14.84
CA PRO A 35 5.47 0.60 15.03
C PRO A 35 6.52 -0.26 15.73
N GLN A 36 7.78 -0.08 15.33
CA GLN A 36 8.93 -0.77 15.91
C GLN A 36 9.83 0.22 16.67
N PRO A 37 10.64 -0.26 17.64
CA PRO A 37 11.54 0.61 18.43
C PRO A 37 12.55 1.40 17.60
N ASP A 38 12.93 0.92 16.42
CA ASP A 38 13.87 1.58 15.51
C ASP A 38 13.21 2.66 14.62
N GLY A 39 11.93 2.94 14.85
CA GLY A 39 11.15 3.93 14.10
C GLY A 39 10.56 3.42 12.78
N THR A 40 10.82 2.16 12.41
CA THR A 40 10.13 1.51 11.29
C THR A 40 8.72 1.07 11.69
N SER A 41 7.94 0.59 10.72
CA SER A 41 6.67 -0.08 10.99
C SER A 41 6.55 -1.35 10.16
N ASN A 42 6.15 -2.43 10.83
CA ASN A 42 5.76 -3.66 10.17
C ASN A 42 4.31 -3.53 9.72
N TYR A 43 4.08 -3.75 8.45
CA TYR A 43 2.75 -3.80 7.87
C TYR A 43 2.36 -5.25 7.58
N ARG A 44 1.14 -5.61 7.94
CA ARG A 44 0.52 -6.86 7.49
C ARG A 44 -0.94 -6.63 7.13
N GLU A 45 -1.34 -7.10 5.96
CA GLU A 45 -2.74 -7.24 5.57
C GLU A 45 -3.15 -8.70 5.48
N CYS A 46 -4.42 -8.98 5.79
CA CYS A 46 -5.04 -10.27 5.52
C CYS A 46 -6.53 -10.12 5.28
N GLY A 47 -7.10 -10.98 4.44
CA GLY A 47 -8.50 -10.92 4.08
C GLY A 47 -8.87 -11.93 3.01
N THR A 48 -10.03 -11.71 2.40
CA THR A 48 -10.60 -12.57 1.38
C THR A 48 -10.57 -11.86 0.04
N LEU A 49 -10.02 -12.53 -0.97
CA LEU A 49 -10.08 -12.15 -2.37
C LEU A 49 -11.28 -12.85 -3.03
N LEU A 50 -12.29 -12.07 -3.40
CA LEU A 50 -13.42 -12.50 -4.21
C LEU A 50 -13.08 -12.34 -5.69
N LEU A 51 -13.06 -13.45 -6.42
CA LEU A 51 -12.81 -13.49 -7.85
C LEU A 51 -14.10 -13.27 -8.65
N ARG A 52 -13.96 -12.91 -9.93
CA ARG A 52 -15.08 -12.68 -10.85
C ARG A 52 -16.01 -13.89 -11.00
N ASP A 53 -15.49 -15.10 -10.84
CA ASP A 53 -16.25 -16.34 -10.92
C ASP A 53 -16.93 -16.74 -9.58
N GLY A 54 -16.86 -15.86 -8.58
CA GLY A 54 -17.46 -16.06 -7.25
C GLY A 54 -16.61 -16.89 -6.30
N ARG A 55 -15.43 -17.37 -6.70
CA ARG A 55 -14.52 -18.05 -5.77
C ARG A 55 -13.92 -17.06 -4.79
N GLU A 56 -13.78 -17.51 -3.55
CA GLU A 56 -13.11 -16.78 -2.47
C GLU A 56 -11.78 -17.45 -2.13
N LEU A 57 -10.73 -16.64 -2.00
CA LEU A 57 -9.39 -17.08 -1.63
C LEU A 57 -8.88 -16.27 -0.45
N SER A 58 -8.33 -16.93 0.57
CA SER A 58 -7.59 -16.24 1.62
C SER A 58 -6.31 -15.63 1.05
N SER A 59 -6.07 -14.36 1.32
CA SER A 59 -4.89 -13.63 0.84
C SER A 59 -4.29 -12.77 1.97
N HIS A 60 -2.96 -12.60 1.92
CA HIS A 60 -2.23 -11.74 2.85
C HIS A 60 -0.98 -11.17 2.16
N ARG A 61 -0.49 -10.06 2.71
CA ARG A 61 0.77 -9.43 2.29
C ARG A 61 1.44 -8.73 3.45
N SER A 62 2.77 -8.72 3.47
CA SER A 62 3.57 -8.04 4.48
C SER A 62 4.60 -7.08 3.85
N TYR A 63 4.79 -5.93 4.50
CA TYR A 63 5.79 -4.94 4.12
C TYR A 63 6.49 -4.36 5.35
N THR A 64 7.68 -3.79 5.14
CA THR A 64 8.34 -2.93 6.13
C THR A 64 8.34 -1.50 5.61
N TYR A 65 7.84 -0.58 6.42
CA TYR A 65 7.85 0.86 6.18
C TYR A 65 8.98 1.50 6.98
N ARG A 66 9.88 2.22 6.30
CA ARG A 66 11.00 2.93 6.92
C ARG A 66 10.83 4.43 6.71
N PRO A 67 10.87 5.26 7.77
CA PRO A 67 10.75 6.70 7.60
C PRO A 67 11.92 7.25 6.78
N SER A 68 11.65 8.33 6.07
CA SER A 68 12.63 9.18 5.39
C SER A 68 12.36 10.65 5.75
N GLU A 69 13.09 11.59 5.17
CA GLU A 69 12.97 13.02 5.52
C GLU A 69 11.52 13.54 5.37
N ARG A 70 10.88 13.30 4.22
CA ARG A 70 9.52 13.80 3.90
C ARG A 70 8.52 12.69 3.55
N GLY A 71 8.79 11.45 3.96
CA GLY A 71 7.89 10.33 3.66
C GLY A 71 8.43 9.01 4.16
N PHE A 72 8.32 7.94 3.39
CA PHE A 72 8.80 6.62 3.79
C PHE A 72 9.14 5.72 2.59
N THR A 73 10.06 4.79 2.81
CA THR A 73 10.36 3.70 1.88
C THR A 73 9.56 2.46 2.29
N VAL A 74 8.93 1.80 1.32
CA VAL A 74 8.20 0.54 1.50
C VAL A 74 9.05 -0.58 0.90
N ALA A 75 9.32 -1.63 1.69
CA ALA A 75 10.03 -2.82 1.24
C ALA A 75 9.17 -4.06 1.46
N PHE A 76 9.33 -5.07 0.60
CA PHE A 76 8.64 -6.36 0.77
C PHE A 76 9.13 -7.07 2.04
N ALA A 77 8.21 -7.63 2.82
CA ALA A 77 8.53 -8.40 4.02
C ALA A 77 8.05 -9.86 3.91
N ASP A 78 7.71 -10.32 2.71
CA ASP A 78 7.31 -11.68 2.42
C ASP A 78 7.66 -12.09 0.98
N GLY A 79 7.51 -13.38 0.70
CA GLY A 79 7.69 -13.94 -0.64
C GLY A 79 9.14 -13.91 -1.15
N PRO A 80 9.34 -14.17 -2.45
CA PRO A 80 10.68 -14.34 -3.04
C PRO A 80 11.47 -13.04 -3.15
N THR A 81 10.80 -11.88 -3.03
CA THR A 81 11.43 -10.55 -3.11
C THR A 81 11.64 -9.92 -1.74
N LEU A 82 11.64 -10.71 -0.66
CA LEU A 82 11.82 -10.24 0.71
C LEU A 82 13.05 -9.33 0.83
N GLY A 83 12.87 -8.18 1.48
CA GLY A 83 13.90 -7.16 1.67
C GLY A 83 14.05 -6.18 0.51
N ASN A 84 13.60 -6.52 -0.71
CA ASN A 84 13.67 -5.61 -1.85
C ASN A 84 12.76 -4.41 -1.65
N ILE A 85 13.19 -3.27 -2.16
CA ILE A 85 12.42 -2.03 -2.12
C ILE A 85 11.30 -2.12 -3.14
N PHE A 86 10.09 -1.84 -2.67
CA PHE A 86 8.94 -1.67 -3.53
C PHE A 86 8.94 -0.23 -4.04
N VAL A 87 8.76 0.76 -3.15
CA VAL A 87 8.68 2.18 -3.51
C VAL A 87 9.31 3.09 -2.47
N ARG A 88 9.70 4.29 -2.88
CA ARG A 88 10.21 5.39 -2.06
C ARG A 88 9.29 6.59 -2.21
N LEU A 89 8.49 6.84 -1.19
CA LEU A 89 7.44 7.85 -1.23
C LEU A 89 7.91 9.12 -0.55
N LEU A 90 7.94 10.21 -1.30
CA LEU A 90 8.14 11.57 -0.79
C LEU A 90 6.80 12.31 -0.92
N PHE A 91 6.26 12.76 0.21
CA PHE A 91 4.92 13.34 0.24
C PHE A 91 4.96 14.85 0.07
N ASP A 92 4.13 15.32 -0.86
CA ASP A 92 3.85 16.73 -1.08
C ASP A 92 2.38 17.01 -0.74
N ALA A 93 2.11 18.22 -0.24
CA ALA A 93 0.75 18.64 0.06
C ALA A 93 0.04 19.08 -1.22
N VAL A 94 -1.16 18.54 -1.46
CA VAL A 94 -2.05 19.01 -2.53
C VAL A 94 -2.95 20.12 -2.02
N ASP A 95 -3.39 19.99 -0.76
CA ASP A 95 -4.13 20.99 0.01
C ASP A 95 -3.87 20.78 1.51
N ASP A 96 -4.64 21.46 2.37
CA ASP A 96 -4.50 21.38 3.83
C ASP A 96 -4.89 20.01 4.43
N GLN A 97 -5.58 19.17 3.66
CA GLN A 97 -6.16 17.89 4.10
C GLN A 97 -5.49 16.67 3.45
N GLN A 98 -4.78 16.85 2.34
CA GLN A 98 -4.25 15.75 1.54
C GLN A 98 -2.76 15.86 1.25
N LEU A 99 -2.07 14.74 1.45
CA LEU A 99 -0.69 14.54 1.02
C LEU A 99 -0.66 13.45 -0.04
N VAL A 100 0.12 13.64 -1.10
CA VAL A 100 0.30 12.65 -2.16
C VAL A 100 1.77 12.32 -2.38
N ALA A 101 2.03 11.08 -2.75
CA ALA A 101 3.35 10.63 -3.18
C ALA A 101 3.18 9.58 -4.28
N ASP A 102 4.08 9.63 -5.25
CA ASP A 102 4.14 8.71 -6.39
C ASP A 102 5.52 8.06 -6.46
N ASP A 103 5.59 6.82 -6.93
CA ASP A 103 6.83 6.17 -7.35
C ASP A 103 6.54 5.03 -8.34
N VAL A 104 7.58 4.52 -9.00
CA VAL A 104 7.47 3.43 -9.97
C VAL A 104 8.33 2.25 -9.54
N HIS A 105 7.70 1.07 -9.41
CA HIS A 105 8.39 -0.19 -9.19
C HIS A 105 8.44 -1.02 -10.47
N ARG A 106 9.64 -1.49 -10.84
CA ARG A 106 9.84 -2.43 -11.96
C ARG A 106 9.96 -3.84 -11.42
N CYS A 107 9.04 -4.72 -11.82
CA CYS A 107 9.02 -6.12 -11.41
C CYS A 107 9.15 -7.01 -12.64
N GLY A 108 10.39 -7.37 -13.01
CA GLY A 108 10.65 -8.06 -14.27
C GLY A 108 10.22 -7.22 -15.47
N ALA A 109 9.30 -7.75 -16.29
CA ALA A 109 8.74 -7.06 -17.44
C ALA A 109 7.50 -6.19 -17.12
N ASP A 110 6.96 -6.31 -15.90
CA ASP A 110 5.80 -5.53 -15.48
C ASP A 110 6.23 -4.25 -14.75
N THR A 111 5.41 -3.21 -14.89
CA THR A 111 5.61 -1.89 -14.27
C THR A 111 4.46 -1.60 -13.34
N TYR A 112 4.77 -1.14 -12.14
CA TYR A 112 3.81 -0.77 -11.11
C TYR A 112 3.97 0.73 -10.87
N GLU A 113 3.01 1.51 -11.34
CA GLU A 113 2.91 2.93 -11.04
C GLU A 113 2.09 3.07 -9.76
N VAL A 114 2.73 3.55 -8.69
CA VAL A 114 2.17 3.54 -7.34
C VAL A 114 1.91 4.96 -6.89
N ARG A 115 0.69 5.21 -6.40
CA ARG A 115 0.27 6.46 -5.77
C ARG A 115 -0.26 6.20 -4.38
N TYR A 116 0.16 7.01 -3.42
CA TYR A 116 -0.42 7.09 -2.08
C TYR A 116 -1.12 8.43 -1.90
N ILE A 117 -2.32 8.41 -1.35
CA ILE A 117 -3.11 9.61 -1.02
C ILE A 117 -3.45 9.50 0.47
N LEU A 118 -2.77 10.28 1.31
CA LEU A 118 -3.04 10.31 2.75
C LEU A 118 -4.08 11.40 3.03
N GLY A 119 -5.31 10.98 3.31
CA GLY A 119 -6.42 11.86 3.69
C GLY A 119 -6.49 12.08 5.19
N ARG A 120 -7.08 13.20 5.61
CA ARG A 120 -7.31 13.53 7.02
C ARG A 120 -8.79 13.83 7.29
N PRO A 121 -9.37 13.32 8.39
CA PRO A 121 -8.83 12.37 9.36
C PRO A 121 -9.17 10.90 9.03
N GLY A 122 -8.22 9.99 9.23
CA GLY A 122 -8.52 8.55 9.38
C GLY A 122 -8.87 7.78 8.13
N ALA A 123 -8.47 8.26 6.96
CA ALA A 123 -8.55 7.50 5.73
C ALA A 123 -7.29 7.71 4.89
N PHE A 124 -6.87 6.69 4.16
CA PHE A 124 -5.91 6.86 3.08
C PHE A 124 -6.18 5.88 1.96
N GLU A 125 -5.67 6.20 0.78
CA GLU A 125 -5.83 5.38 -0.41
C GLU A 125 -4.49 5.03 -1.03
N THR A 126 -4.42 3.85 -1.64
CA THR A 126 -3.33 3.48 -2.53
C THR A 126 -3.90 3.11 -3.89
N ILE A 127 -3.28 3.62 -4.94
CA ILE A 127 -3.62 3.30 -6.32
C ILE A 127 -2.38 2.71 -6.95
N ILE A 128 -2.52 1.54 -7.56
CA ILE A 128 -1.41 0.86 -8.25
C ILE A 128 -1.89 0.44 -9.62
N ASP A 129 -1.41 1.12 -10.66
CA ASP A 129 -1.61 0.74 -12.05
C ASP A 129 -0.48 -0.22 -12.45
N VAL A 130 -0.84 -1.47 -12.76
CA VAL A 130 0.10 -2.52 -13.18
C VAL A 130 -0.02 -2.72 -14.68
N VAL A 131 1.07 -2.46 -15.38
CA VAL A 131 1.15 -2.56 -16.84
C VAL A 131 2.33 -3.43 -17.24
N GLY A 132 2.06 -4.50 -17.97
CA GLY A 132 3.07 -5.37 -18.54
C GLY A 132 2.47 -6.54 -19.29
N PRO A 133 3.31 -7.40 -19.89
CA PRO A 133 2.85 -8.53 -20.68
C PRO A 133 2.15 -9.61 -19.85
N ALA A 134 2.49 -9.73 -18.56
CA ALA A 134 1.92 -10.74 -17.69
C ALA A 134 0.70 -10.22 -16.91
N LYS A 135 0.64 -8.91 -16.66
CA LYS A 135 -0.36 -8.28 -15.80
C LYS A 135 -0.82 -6.93 -16.36
N ALA A 136 -2.13 -6.76 -16.43
CA ALA A 136 -2.77 -5.50 -16.81
C ALA A 136 -4.00 -5.30 -15.92
N TYR A 137 -3.82 -4.60 -14.80
CA TYR A 137 -4.90 -4.32 -13.87
C TYR A 137 -4.58 -3.08 -13.03
N ARG A 138 -5.62 -2.51 -12.42
CA ARG A 138 -5.51 -1.40 -11.49
C ARG A 138 -6.03 -1.81 -10.12
N LEU A 139 -5.20 -1.61 -9.09
CA LEU A 139 -5.59 -1.77 -7.70
C LEU A 139 -5.98 -0.41 -7.13
N ILE A 140 -7.14 -0.33 -6.50
CA ILE A 140 -7.56 0.84 -5.72
C ILE A 140 -7.89 0.34 -4.33
N SER A 141 -7.10 0.73 -3.34
CA SER A 141 -7.24 0.29 -1.96
C SER A 141 -7.66 1.46 -1.09
N SER A 142 -8.77 1.32 -0.39
CA SER A 142 -9.26 2.24 0.62
C SER A 142 -8.98 1.69 2.01
N TYR A 143 -8.36 2.51 2.85
CA TYR A 143 -8.06 2.20 4.24
C TYR A 143 -8.83 3.17 5.12
N VAL A 144 -9.67 2.65 6.01
CA VAL A 144 -10.48 3.46 6.95
C VAL A 144 -10.38 2.93 8.38
N ARG A 145 -10.48 3.84 9.36
CA ARG A 145 -10.47 3.54 10.79
C ARG A 145 -11.68 4.12 11.52
#